data_AF-A0A2D7NCN1-F1
#
_entry.id   AF-A0A2D7NCN1-F1
#
_cell.length_a   1.000
_cell.length_b   1.000
_cell.length_c   1.000
_cell.angle_alpha   90.00
_cell.angle_beta   90.00
_cell.angle_gamma   90.00
#
_symmetry.space_group_name_H-M   'P 1'
#
loop_
_entity.id
_entity.type
_entity.pdbx_description
1 polymer ?
#
loop_
_entity_poly.entity_id
_entity_poly.type
_entity_poly.pdbx_seq_one_letter_code
_entity_poly.pdbx_strand_id
1 'polypeptide(L)'
;MDKLIKFFLIMAGLYAGMRAIISLFFYDQFPIAFLAGSFNLELMNEYRARVLLPAFYLTLVYFILRYLLGKNPTSSLWPIYVISLSFVITQILGFLTFLPVNLETIRMLVISLFLSFIARQGHNKRKNEIL
;
A
#
# COMPACT_ATOMS: atom_id res chain seq x y z
N MET A 1 7.37 12.92 17.49
CA MET A 1 6.75 12.55 16.20
C MET A 1 7.69 11.77 15.27
N ASP A 2 8.98 12.13 15.13
CA ASP A 2 9.92 11.38 14.28
C ASP A 2 10.16 9.94 14.69
N LYS A 3 10.36 9.70 15.98
CA LYS A 3 10.56 8.35 16.50
C LYS A 3 9.35 7.45 16.16
N LEU A 4 8.15 8.03 16.14
CA LEU A 4 6.89 7.35 15.86
C LEU A 4 6.71 7.09 14.35
N ILE A 5 6.96 8.08 13.49
CA ILE A 5 6.97 7.87 12.02
C ILE A 5 8.02 6.83 11.63
N LYS A 6 9.24 6.93 12.19
CA LYS A 6 10.32 5.98 11.95
C LYS A 6 9.91 4.57 12.40
N PHE A 7 9.30 4.43 13.57
CA PHE A 7 8.79 3.16 14.07
C PHE A 7 7.77 2.54 13.11
N PHE A 8 6.75 3.29 12.68
CA PHE A 8 5.73 2.78 11.76
C PHE A 8 6.31 2.41 10.39
N LEU A 9 7.26 3.19 9.87
CA LEU A 9 7.95 2.85 8.61
C LEU A 9 8.81 1.59 8.73
N ILE A 10 9.50 1.38 9.86
CA ILE A 10 10.24 0.15 10.14
C ILE A 10 9.28 -1.04 10.17
N MET A 11 8.17 -0.93 10.89
CA MET A 11 7.17 -1.99 10.96
C MET A 11 6.56 -2.31 9.58
N ALA A 12 6.22 -1.28 8.80
CA ALA A 12 5.73 -1.44 7.44
C ALA A 12 6.77 -2.11 6.52
N GLY A 13 8.04 -1.72 6.63
CA GLY A 13 9.15 -2.30 5.88
C GLY A 13 9.39 -3.77 6.23
N LEU A 14 9.42 -4.12 7.52
CA LEU A 14 9.54 -5.51 7.99
C LEU A 14 8.37 -6.37 7.49
N TYR A 15 7.14 -5.85 7.59
CA TYR A 15 5.96 -6.54 7.10
C TYR A 15 6.02 -6.77 5.57
N ALA A 16 6.37 -5.74 4.80
CA ALA A 16 6.50 -5.83 3.35
C ALA A 16 7.62 -6.79 2.93
N GLY A 17 8.78 -6.74 3.61
CA GLY A 17 9.91 -7.64 3.36
C GLY A 17 9.56 -9.11 3.64
N MET A 18 8.92 -9.38 4.79
CA MET A 18 8.42 -10.71 5.12
C MET A 18 7.43 -11.21 4.05
N ARG A 19 6.47 -10.36 3.63
CA ARG A 19 5.49 -10.70 2.59
C ARG A 19 6.15 -10.97 1.23
N ALA A 20 7.19 -10.23 0.87
CA ALA A 20 7.96 -10.45 -0.35
C ALA A 20 8.67 -11.81 -0.33
N ILE A 21 9.35 -12.15 0.77
CA ILE A 21 10.02 -13.45 0.93
C ILE A 21 9.02 -14.60 0.84
N ILE A 22 7.89 -14.51 1.57
CA ILE A 22 6.84 -15.53 1.52
C ILE A 22 6.30 -15.70 0.09
N SER A 23 6.03 -14.59 -0.59
CA SER A 23 5.46 -14.64 -1.94
C SER A 23 6.43 -15.17 -3.00
N LEU A 24 7.74 -14.99 -2.81
CA LEU A 24 8.77 -15.46 -3.75
C LEU A 24 9.11 -16.94 -3.56
N PHE A 25 9.26 -17.40 -2.32
CA PHE A 25 9.81 -18.72 -2.03
C PHE A 25 8.77 -19.73 -1.54
N PHE A 26 7.62 -19.26 -1.05
CA PHE A 26 6.63 -20.08 -0.35
C PHE A 26 5.22 -19.89 -0.91
N TYR A 27 5.10 -19.47 -2.18
CA TYR A 27 3.82 -19.17 -2.83
C TYR A 27 2.82 -20.32 -2.76
N ASP A 28 3.29 -21.56 -2.98
CA ASP A 28 2.44 -22.75 -2.99
C ASP A 28 2.19 -23.34 -1.60
N GLN A 29 3.06 -23.01 -0.62
CA GLN A 29 3.03 -23.61 0.73
C GLN A 29 2.12 -22.86 1.70
N PHE A 30 1.89 -21.56 1.46
CA PHE A 30 0.92 -20.78 2.21
C PHE A 30 -0.32 -20.58 1.36
N PRO A 31 -1.38 -21.39 1.53
CA PRO A 31 -2.63 -21.15 0.83
C PRO A 31 -3.03 -19.70 1.09
N ILE A 32 -3.45 -19.05 0.01
CA ILE A 32 -3.80 -17.64 -0.06
C ILE A 32 -4.75 -17.21 1.10
N ALA A 33 -5.56 -18.15 1.61
CA ALA A 33 -6.43 -18.03 2.77
C ALA A 33 -5.70 -17.79 4.12
N PHE A 34 -4.52 -18.37 4.35
CA PHE A 34 -3.77 -18.19 5.61
C PHE A 34 -3.29 -16.75 5.83
N LEU A 35 -3.20 -15.99 4.74
CA LEU A 35 -2.66 -14.62 4.71
C LEU A 35 -3.75 -13.54 4.78
N ALA A 36 -5.03 -13.93 4.73
CA ALA A 36 -6.18 -13.06 4.48
C ALA A 36 -7.29 -13.16 5.54
N GLY A 37 -7.07 -13.93 6.60
CA GLY A 37 -8.07 -14.18 7.64
C GLY A 37 -9.29 -14.93 7.07
N SER A 38 -10.32 -14.18 6.68
CA SER A 38 -11.64 -14.70 6.26
C SER A 38 -11.87 -14.76 4.75
N PHE A 39 -10.94 -14.26 3.93
CA PHE A 39 -11.13 -14.33 2.47
C PHE A 39 -10.93 -15.76 1.98
N ASN A 40 -11.90 -16.26 1.22
CA ASN A 40 -11.70 -17.48 0.44
C ASN A 40 -10.77 -17.21 -0.77
N LEU A 41 -10.36 -18.28 -1.44
CA LEU A 41 -9.42 -18.21 -2.57
C LEU A 41 -9.94 -17.32 -3.71
N GLU A 42 -11.23 -17.44 -4.04
CA GLU A 42 -11.86 -16.68 -5.11
C GLU A 42 -11.83 -15.17 -4.83
N LEU A 43 -12.30 -14.75 -3.65
CA LEU A 43 -12.31 -13.35 -3.25
C LEU A 43 -10.90 -12.77 -3.20
N MET A 44 -9.90 -13.55 -2.80
CA MET A 44 -8.51 -13.08 -2.81
C MET A 44 -7.93 -12.97 -4.22
N ASN A 45 -8.32 -13.85 -5.14
CA ASN A 45 -7.95 -13.72 -6.55
C ASN A 45 -8.59 -12.46 -7.16
N GLU A 46 -9.87 -12.20 -6.87
CA GLU A 46 -10.52 -10.96 -7.26
C GLU A 46 -9.84 -9.74 -6.65
N TYR A 47 -9.49 -9.79 -5.37
CA TYR A 47 -8.79 -8.71 -4.67
C TYR A 47 -7.42 -8.41 -5.29
N ARG A 48 -6.64 -9.44 -5.63
CA ARG A 48 -5.36 -9.28 -6.34
C ARG A 48 -5.56 -8.62 -7.71
N ALA A 49 -6.53 -9.11 -8.48
CA ALA A 49 -6.79 -8.67 -9.84
C ALA A 49 -7.40 -7.26 -9.91
N ARG A 50 -8.27 -6.90 -8.97
CA ARG A 50 -9.10 -5.69 -9.04
C ARG A 50 -8.70 -4.60 -8.04
N VAL A 51 -7.84 -4.90 -7.06
CA VAL A 51 -7.32 -3.90 -6.11
C VAL A 51 -5.80 -3.79 -6.19
N LEU A 52 -5.06 -4.87 -5.95
CA LEU A 52 -3.59 -4.81 -5.84
C LEU A 52 -2.92 -4.46 -7.17
N LEU A 53 -3.27 -5.14 -8.27
CA LEU A 53 -2.72 -4.86 -9.59
C LEU A 53 -3.08 -3.44 -10.09
N PRO A 54 -4.34 -2.99 -10.02
CA PRO A 54 -4.68 -1.61 -10.35
C PRO A 54 -3.92 -0.57 -9.51
N ALA A 55 -3.70 -0.81 -8.21
CA ALA A 55 -2.92 0.10 -7.36
C ALA A 55 -1.48 0.25 -7.86
N PHE A 56 -0.87 -0.86 -8.26
CA PHE A 56 0.46 -0.88 -8.86
C PHE A 56 0.49 -0.08 -10.17
N TYR A 57 -0.45 -0.32 -11.09
CA TYR A 57 -0.50 0.42 -12.36
C TYR A 57 -0.76 1.91 -12.17
N LEU A 58 -1.64 2.31 -11.25
CA LEU A 58 -1.86 3.72 -10.92
C LEU A 58 -0.59 4.38 -10.37
N THR A 59 0.16 3.67 -9.53
CA THR A 59 1.46 4.14 -9.03
C THR A 59 2.44 4.35 -10.18
N LEU A 60 2.53 3.38 -11.09
CA LEU A 60 3.42 3.45 -12.26
C LEU A 60 3.05 4.63 -13.16
N VAL A 61 1.76 4.78 -13.51
CA VAL A 61 1.25 5.90 -14.31
C VAL A 61 1.59 7.23 -13.65
N TYR A 62 1.42 7.35 -12.34
CA TYR A 62 1.81 8.55 -11.61
C TYR A 62 3.28 8.90 -11.81
N PHE A 63 4.19 7.93 -11.67
CA PHE A 63 5.63 8.18 -11.81
C PHE A 63 6.07 8.46 -13.24
N ILE A 64 5.46 7.81 -14.23
CA ILE A 64 5.67 8.11 -15.65
C ILE A 64 5.26 9.56 -15.94
N LEU A 65 4.02 9.94 -15.60
CA LEU A 65 3.53 11.30 -15.82
C LEU A 65 4.37 12.34 -15.10
N ARG A 66 4.81 12.02 -13.88
CA ARG A 66 5.68 12.91 -13.11
C ARG A 66 7.02 13.17 -13.80
N TYR A 67 7.64 12.14 -14.34
CA TYR A 67 8.88 12.24 -15.10
C TYR A 67 8.68 13.10 -16.36
N LEU A 68 7.64 12.82 -17.13
CA LEU A 68 7.32 13.57 -18.35
C LEU A 68 7.03 15.05 -18.09
N LEU A 69 6.50 15.40 -16.92
CA LEU A 69 6.26 16.77 -16.49
C LEU A 69 7.50 17.49 -15.93
N GLY A 70 8.68 16.85 -15.93
CA GLY A 70 9.93 17.45 -15.46
C GLY A 70 9.94 17.81 -13.98
N LYS A 71 9.15 17.13 -13.13
CA LYS A 71 9.09 17.46 -11.69
C LYS A 71 10.36 17.03 -10.96
N ASN A 72 10.84 17.89 -10.06
CA ASN A 72 12.04 17.69 -9.24
C ASN A 72 12.03 16.39 -8.41
N PRO A 73 13.23 15.84 -8.07
CA PRO A 73 13.36 14.71 -7.17
C PRO A 73 12.73 15.01 -5.81
N THR A 74 12.07 14.01 -5.23
CA THR A 74 11.46 14.11 -3.90
C THR A 74 12.10 13.19 -2.90
N SER A 75 11.79 13.42 -1.62
CA SER A 75 12.21 12.50 -0.57
C SER A 75 11.80 11.06 -0.85
N SER A 76 12.57 10.12 -0.31
CA SER A 76 12.35 8.67 -0.40
C SER A 76 11.00 8.20 0.17
N LEU A 77 10.30 9.06 0.90
CA LEU A 77 8.95 8.79 1.42
C LEU A 77 7.85 9.07 0.39
N TRP A 78 8.15 9.82 -0.67
CA TRP A 78 7.17 10.14 -1.69
C TRP A 78 6.64 8.90 -2.42
N PRO A 79 7.47 7.94 -2.87
CA PRO A 79 6.96 6.70 -3.46
C PRO A 79 6.08 5.90 -2.52
N ILE A 80 6.41 5.85 -1.23
CA ILE A 80 5.59 5.17 -0.22
C ILE A 80 4.21 5.83 -0.13
N TYR A 81 4.16 7.17 -0.11
CA TYR A 81 2.91 7.92 -0.12
C TYR A 81 2.08 7.64 -1.38
N VAL A 82 2.69 7.70 -2.57
CA VAL A 82 1.99 7.45 -3.84
C VAL A 82 1.42 6.03 -3.89
N ILE A 83 2.23 5.01 -3.58
CA ILE A 83 1.78 3.61 -3.57
C ILE A 83 0.60 3.42 -2.62
N SER A 84 0.72 3.95 -1.39
CA SER A 84 -0.34 3.84 -0.39
C SER A 84 -1.61 4.59 -0.81
N LEU A 85 -1.50 5.73 -1.49
CA LEU A 85 -2.65 6.48 -1.99
C LEU A 85 -3.35 5.76 -3.15
N SER A 86 -2.58 5.25 -4.12
CA SER A 86 -3.12 4.41 -5.19
C SER A 86 -3.82 3.17 -4.65
N PHE A 87 -3.27 2.57 -3.60
CA PHE A 87 -3.89 1.45 -2.90
C PHE A 87 -5.17 1.86 -2.17
N VAL A 88 -5.21 2.99 -1.46
CA VAL A 88 -6.45 3.52 -0.85
C VAL A 88 -7.54 3.75 -1.90
N ILE A 89 -7.22 4.36 -3.04
CA ILE A 89 -8.20 4.63 -4.11
C ILE A 89 -8.82 3.32 -4.61
N THR A 90 -7.98 2.34 -4.93
CA THR A 90 -8.44 1.03 -5.43
C THR A 90 -9.16 0.22 -4.36
N GLN A 91 -8.76 0.34 -3.09
CA GLN A 91 -9.48 -0.26 -1.96
C GLN A 91 -10.90 0.31 -1.88
N ILE A 92 -11.07 1.64 -1.93
CA ILE A 92 -12.37 2.30 -1.91
C ILE A 92 -13.22 1.82 -3.08
N LEU A 93 -12.67 1.74 -4.29
CA LEU A 93 -13.39 1.20 -5.45
C LEU A 93 -13.78 -0.27 -5.24
N GLY A 94 -12.90 -1.10 -4.68
CA GLY A 94 -13.21 -2.49 -4.33
C GLY A 94 -14.38 -2.59 -3.35
N PHE A 95 -14.39 -1.75 -2.32
CA PHE A 95 -15.50 -1.63 -1.36
C PHE A 95 -16.85 -1.29 -2.00
N LEU A 96 -16.82 -0.38 -2.98
CA LEU A 96 -18.04 0.04 -3.66
C LEU A 96 -18.56 -0.99 -4.66
N THR A 97 -17.76 -1.97 -5.07
CA THR A 97 -18.07 -2.83 -6.22
C THR A 97 -18.20 -4.31 -5.90
N PHE A 98 -17.30 -4.90 -5.12
CA PHE A 98 -17.30 -6.36 -4.90
C PHE A 98 -16.81 -6.83 -3.53
N LEU A 99 -16.09 -5.99 -2.77
CA LEU A 99 -15.60 -6.39 -1.46
C LEU A 99 -16.74 -6.41 -0.43
N PRO A 100 -16.88 -7.50 0.35
CA PRO A 100 -17.88 -7.57 1.40
C PRO A 100 -17.58 -6.55 2.50
N VAL A 101 -18.60 -5.87 3.00
CA VAL A 101 -18.46 -4.97 4.14
C VAL A 101 -18.38 -5.81 5.41
N ASN A 102 -17.17 -6.11 5.86
CA ASN A 102 -16.90 -6.86 7.07
C ASN A 102 -15.69 -6.27 7.82
N LEU A 103 -15.44 -6.77 9.03
CA LEU A 103 -14.37 -6.23 9.88
C LEU A 103 -12.99 -6.29 9.21
N GLU A 104 -12.74 -7.34 8.42
CA GLU A 104 -11.46 -7.58 7.76
C GLU A 104 -11.20 -6.59 6.63
N THR A 105 -12.18 -6.37 5.75
CA THR A 105 -12.07 -5.36 4.70
C THR A 105 -11.91 -3.98 5.30
N ILE A 106 -12.70 -3.64 6.33
CA ILE A 106 -12.63 -2.33 7.01
C ILE A 106 -11.26 -2.12 7.63
N ARG A 107 -10.71 -3.14 8.29
CA ARG A 107 -9.36 -3.09 8.86
C ARG A 107 -8.30 -2.81 7.79
N MET A 108 -8.39 -3.46 6.61
CA MET A 108 -7.46 -3.21 5.51
C MET A 108 -7.53 -1.75 5.02
N LEU A 109 -8.73 -1.19 4.88
CA LEU A 109 -8.90 0.22 4.50
C LEU A 109 -8.29 1.17 5.53
N VAL A 110 -8.59 0.96 6.82
CA VAL A 110 -8.06 1.79 7.90
C VAL A 110 -6.52 1.75 7.93
N ILE A 111 -5.92 0.56 7.78
CA ILE A 111 -4.46 0.41 7.72
C ILE A 111 -3.88 1.14 6.50
N SER A 112 -4.51 1.02 5.33
CA SER A 112 -4.04 1.69 4.11
C SER A 112 -4.10 3.22 4.23
N LEU A 113 -5.18 3.76 4.81
CA LEU A 113 -5.34 5.18 5.10
C LEU A 113 -4.29 5.66 6.11
N PHE A 114 -4.06 4.89 7.17
CA PHE A 114 -3.07 5.21 8.18
C PHE A 114 -1.65 5.25 7.58
N LEU A 115 -1.28 4.27 6.76
CA LEU A 115 0.03 4.24 6.10
C LEU A 115 0.21 5.45 5.18
N SER A 116 -0.81 5.80 4.40
CA SER A 116 -0.80 6.99 3.54
C SER A 116 -0.64 8.28 4.33
N PHE A 117 -1.33 8.41 5.46
CA PHE A 117 -1.19 9.54 6.36
C PHE A 117 0.23 9.65 6.92
N ILE A 118 0.80 8.55 7.45
CA ILE A 118 2.16 8.54 8.01
C ILE A 118 3.20 8.88 6.94
N ALA A 119 3.09 8.31 5.74
CA ALA A 119 3.99 8.59 4.63
C ALA A 119 3.93 10.07 4.21
N ARG A 120 2.72 10.65 4.16
CA ARG A 120 2.53 12.07 3.86
C ARG A 120 3.16 12.98 4.92
N GLN A 121 2.94 12.69 6.19
CA GLN A 121 3.53 13.46 7.30
C GLN A 121 5.05 13.40 7.27
N GLY A 122 5.62 12.20 7.06
CA GLY A 122 7.06 12.04 6.95
C GLY A 122 7.66 12.77 5.74
N HIS A 123 6.97 12.75 4.59
CA HIS A 123 7.41 13.52 3.41
C HIS A 123 7.42 15.02 3.67
N ASN A 124 6.31 15.56 4.20
CA ASN A 124 6.19 17.00 4.50
C ASN A 124 7.28 17.46 5.45
N LYS A 125 7.60 16.64 6.47
CA LYS A 125 8.65 16.96 7.41
C LYS A 125 10.04 17.01 6.75
N ARG A 126 10.43 15.98 5.99
CA ARG A 126 11.73 15.99 5.29
C ARG A 126 11.84 17.16 4.31
N LYS A 127 10.74 17.58 3.69
CA LYS A 127 10.73 18.75 2.80
C LYS A 127 11.05 20.04 3.57
N ASN A 128 10.60 20.16 4.82
CA ASN A 128 10.86 21.31 5.68
C ASN A 128 12.25 21.30 6.33
N GLU A 129 13.01 20.21 6.21
CA GLU A 129 14.41 20.11 6.68
C GLU A 129 15.43 20.48 5.58
N ILE A 130 14.99 20.61 4.33
CA ILE A 130 15.82 20.93 3.16
C ILE A 130 15.77 22.43 2.83
N LEU A 131 14.90 23.20 3.49
CA LEU A 131 14.78 24.66 3.43
C LEU A 131 15.34 25.28 4.71
#